data_AF-A0A8H6FQ27-F1
#
_entry.id   AF-A0A8H6FQ27-F1
#
_cell.length_a   1.000
_cell.length_b   1.000
_cell.length_c   1.000
_cell.angle_alpha   90.00
_cell.angle_beta   90.00
_cell.angle_gamma   90.00
#
_symmetry.space_group_name_H-M   'P 1'
#
loop_
_entity.id
_entity.type
_entity.pdbx_description
1 polymer ?
#
loop_
_entity_poly.entity_id
_entity_poly.type
_entity_poly.pdbx_seq_one_letter_code
_entity_poly.pdbx_strand_id
1 'polypeptide(L)'
;MYKILALNCLISAYSLSVLYLEGIKFGDGQVTISGMLMSVCFLSISRAKSVEGLSKERPQPNIFNPYIIGSVLGQFAIHIVTLIYLSNYVQSIEPRAEKIDLEGEFEPSLLNSAVYLLQLIQQISTFAINYQGRPFREGISENRGMYWGLILVSGVAFSCSTEFIPEINERLKLVPFSTEFKFIMTGLMVVDFVGCYVIEVVLKYLYSDFRPKDIAVRRDDQLRAEDSRKAKEAYEKIEDDKKIVSNGVA
;
A
#
# COMPACT_ATOMS: atom_id res chain seq x y z
N MET A 1 8.88 4.06 -2.35
CA MET A 1 9.14 2.94 -3.29
C MET A 1 9.90 1.80 -2.64
N TYR A 2 11.02 2.03 -1.96
CA TYR A 2 11.80 0.94 -1.34
C TYR A 2 11.02 0.05 -0.36
N LYS A 3 10.17 0.62 0.51
CA LYS A 3 9.29 -0.17 1.41
C LYS A 3 8.40 -1.16 0.64
N ILE A 4 7.78 -0.69 -0.44
CA ILE A 4 6.91 -1.48 -1.31
C ILE A 4 7.68 -2.65 -1.93
N LEU A 5 8.88 -2.37 -2.47
CA LEU A 5 9.73 -3.41 -3.06
C LEU A 5 10.18 -4.45 -2.03
N ALA A 6 10.57 -4.01 -0.83
CA ALA A 6 10.99 -4.91 0.24
C ALA A 6 9.85 -5.82 0.69
N LEU A 7 8.65 -5.27 0.92
CA LEU A 7 7.47 -6.04 1.30
C LEU A 7 7.06 -7.05 0.23
N ASN A 8 6.96 -6.61 -1.03
CA ASN A 8 6.64 -7.51 -2.15
C ASN A 8 7.69 -8.62 -2.28
N CYS A 9 8.97 -8.31 -2.12
CA CYS A 9 10.05 -9.31 -2.15
C CYS A 9 9.90 -10.34 -1.03
N LEU A 10 9.63 -9.91 0.20
CA LEU A 10 9.49 -10.80 1.35
C LEU A 10 8.25 -11.70 1.22
N ILE A 11 7.10 -11.14 0.79
CA ILE A 11 5.87 -11.91 0.53
C ILE A 11 6.11 -12.95 -0.57
N SER A 12 6.71 -12.54 -1.70
CA SER A 12 7.03 -13.47 -2.78
C SER A 12 8.02 -14.55 -2.36
N ALA A 13 9.05 -14.20 -1.59
CA ALA A 13 10.01 -15.18 -1.07
C ALA A 13 9.33 -16.24 -0.21
N TYR A 14 8.41 -15.85 0.68
CA TYR A 14 7.62 -16.80 1.45
C TYR A 14 6.71 -17.66 0.56
N SER A 15 6.04 -17.06 -0.42
CA SER A 15 5.17 -17.81 -1.34
C SER A 15 5.94 -18.86 -2.14
N LEU A 16 7.14 -18.52 -2.64
CA LEU A 16 7.94 -19.46 -3.44
C LEU A 16 8.67 -20.51 -2.58
N SER A 17 8.97 -20.19 -1.32
CA SER A 17 9.72 -21.13 -0.45
C SER A 17 8.83 -22.06 0.36
N VAL A 18 7.70 -21.56 0.87
CA VAL A 18 6.80 -22.33 1.74
C VAL A 18 5.58 -22.78 0.96
N LEU A 19 4.79 -21.85 0.43
CA LEU A 19 3.50 -22.17 -0.19
C LEU A 19 3.64 -23.05 -1.45
N TYR A 20 4.73 -22.88 -2.20
CA TYR A 20 5.06 -23.75 -3.33
C TYR A 20 5.32 -25.20 -2.89
N LEU A 21 6.02 -25.41 -1.77
CA LEU A 21 6.24 -26.75 -1.21
C LEU A 21 4.95 -27.36 -0.64
N GLU A 22 3.96 -26.53 -0.32
CA GLU A 22 2.60 -26.96 0.05
C GLU A 22 1.73 -27.30 -1.18
N GLY A 23 2.30 -27.25 -2.40
CA GLY A 23 1.62 -27.62 -3.63
C GLY A 23 0.72 -26.51 -4.20
N ILE A 24 0.79 -25.30 -3.66
CA ILE A 24 -0.05 -24.19 -4.13
C ILE A 24 0.50 -23.66 -5.44
N LYS A 25 -0.34 -23.75 -6.49
CA LYS A 25 -0.10 -23.19 -7.82
C LYS A 25 -1.20 -22.18 -8.13
N PHE A 26 -0.89 -21.10 -8.85
CA PHE A 26 -1.86 -20.10 -9.24
C PHE A 26 -2.27 -20.27 -10.71
N GLY A 27 -3.55 -20.04 -11.01
CA GLY A 27 -4.06 -20.09 -12.38
C GLY A 27 -3.70 -18.84 -13.19
N ASP A 28 -3.74 -18.93 -14.51
CA ASP A 28 -3.38 -17.82 -15.42
C ASP A 28 -4.17 -16.52 -15.15
N GLY A 29 -5.47 -16.63 -14.89
CA GLY A 29 -6.31 -15.48 -14.56
C GLY A 29 -5.89 -14.79 -13.26
N GLN A 30 -5.54 -15.59 -12.24
CA GLN A 30 -5.09 -15.12 -10.93
C GLN A 30 -3.79 -14.31 -11.06
N VAL A 31 -2.81 -14.87 -11.77
CA VAL A 31 -1.51 -14.23 -12.02
C VAL A 31 -1.65 -13.00 -12.91
N THR A 32 -2.54 -13.04 -13.91
CA THR A 32 -2.78 -11.89 -14.81
C THR A 32 -3.34 -10.69 -14.06
N ILE A 33 -4.35 -10.87 -13.20
CA ILE A 33 -4.92 -9.77 -12.41
C ILE A 33 -3.86 -9.18 -11.46
N SER A 34 -3.11 -10.04 -10.77
CA SER A 34 -2.05 -9.62 -9.84
C SER A 34 -0.93 -8.88 -10.57
N GLY A 35 -0.49 -9.41 -11.71
CA GLY A 35 0.54 -8.79 -12.56
C GLY A 35 0.09 -7.44 -13.12
N MET A 36 -1.17 -7.33 -13.54
CA MET A 36 -1.74 -6.07 -14.02
C MET A 36 -1.83 -5.03 -12.90
N LEU A 37 -2.28 -5.42 -11.69
CA LEU A 37 -2.28 -4.56 -10.51
C LEU A 37 -0.87 -4.01 -10.24
N MET A 38 0.11 -4.90 -10.14
CA MET A 38 1.51 -4.55 -9.89
C MET A 38 2.03 -3.57 -10.95
N SER A 39 1.78 -3.86 -12.23
CA SER A 39 2.22 -3.03 -13.35
C SER A 39 1.61 -1.64 -13.31
N VAL A 40 0.29 -1.54 -13.15
CA VAL A 40 -0.42 -0.26 -13.07
C VAL A 40 0.04 0.56 -11.87
N CYS A 41 0.21 -0.07 -10.70
CA CYS A 41 0.65 0.63 -9.49
C CYS A 41 2.09 1.13 -9.62
N PHE A 42 3.03 0.31 -10.10
CA PHE A 42 4.42 0.75 -10.28
C PHE A 42 4.57 1.83 -11.35
N LEU A 43 3.85 1.74 -12.47
CA LEU A 43 3.82 2.79 -13.50
C LEU A 43 3.18 4.08 -12.97
N SER A 44 2.15 3.98 -12.13
CA SER A 44 1.51 5.14 -11.53
C SER A 44 2.43 5.83 -10.51
N ILE A 45 3.23 5.06 -9.76
CA ILE A 45 4.25 5.60 -8.85
C ILE A 45 5.34 6.35 -9.63
N SER A 46 5.79 5.83 -10.77
CA SER A 46 6.84 6.49 -11.57
C SER A 46 6.37 7.78 -12.25
N ARG A 47 5.06 7.93 -12.46
CA ARG A 47 4.44 9.14 -13.04
C ARG A 47 3.92 10.15 -12.01
N ALA A 48 4.04 9.89 -10.70
CA ALA A 48 3.53 10.77 -9.66
C ALA A 48 4.28 12.11 -9.64
N LYS A 49 3.56 13.25 -9.68
CA LYS A 49 4.18 14.58 -9.74
C LYS A 49 4.52 15.11 -8.35
N SER A 50 5.58 15.92 -8.26
CA SER A 50 5.87 16.69 -7.05
C SER A 50 4.81 17.79 -6.83
N VAL A 51 4.56 18.15 -5.58
CA VAL A 51 3.71 19.30 -5.25
C VAL A 51 4.47 20.61 -5.46
N GLU A 52 3.76 21.69 -5.78
CA GLU A 52 4.37 22.99 -6.11
C GLU A 52 5.03 23.68 -4.90
N GLY A 53 4.59 23.36 -3.67
CA GLY A 53 5.14 23.93 -2.44
C GLY A 53 6.30 23.12 -1.86
N LEU A 54 7.34 23.80 -1.37
CA LEU A 54 8.39 23.16 -0.59
C LEU A 54 7.89 22.82 0.82
N SER A 55 7.98 21.55 1.20
CA SER A 55 7.67 21.11 2.57
C SER A 55 8.74 21.56 3.56
N LYS A 56 8.31 21.86 4.80
CA LYS A 56 9.22 22.02 5.94
C LYS A 56 9.81 20.69 6.41
N GLU A 57 9.11 19.59 6.14
CA GLU A 57 9.55 18.24 6.44
C GLU A 57 10.60 17.78 5.43
N ARG A 58 11.51 16.92 5.88
CA ARG A 58 12.50 16.29 4.99
C ARG A 58 12.14 14.84 4.71
N PRO A 59 12.31 14.34 3.48
CA PRO A 59 12.21 12.91 3.22
C PRO A 59 13.23 12.14 4.08
N GLN A 60 12.90 10.89 4.42
CA GLN A 60 13.81 10.02 5.16
C GLN A 60 15.11 9.82 4.37
N PRO A 61 16.29 10.09 4.96
CA PRO A 61 17.56 10.16 4.23
C PRO A 61 18.11 8.78 3.86
N ASN A 62 17.77 7.74 4.63
CA ASN A 62 18.27 6.38 4.48
C ASN A 62 17.14 5.36 4.63
N ILE A 63 17.27 4.22 3.96
CA ILE A 63 16.35 3.08 4.09
C ILE A 63 16.60 2.35 5.42
N PHE A 64 17.87 2.31 5.85
CA PHE A 64 18.27 1.72 7.13
C PHE A 64 18.05 2.69 8.28
N ASN A 65 16.80 2.83 8.71
CA ASN A 65 16.45 3.48 9.97
C ASN A 65 15.41 2.64 10.74
N PRO A 66 15.30 2.82 12.07
CA PRO A 66 14.39 2.03 12.90
C PRO A 66 12.93 2.08 12.46
N TYR A 67 12.46 3.23 11.97
CA TYR A 67 11.10 3.38 11.45
C TYR A 67 10.87 2.53 10.20
N ILE A 68 11.72 2.65 9.17
CA ILE A 68 11.54 1.94 7.89
C ILE A 68 11.72 0.44 8.08
N ILE A 69 12.78 0.01 8.77
CA ILE A 69 13.04 -1.41 9.02
C ILE A 69 11.91 -2.01 9.88
N GLY A 70 11.56 -1.34 10.98
CA GLY A 70 10.48 -1.78 11.86
C GLY A 70 9.15 -1.87 11.14
N SER A 71 8.83 -0.90 10.28
CA SER A 71 7.60 -0.90 9.49
C SER A 71 7.54 -2.06 8.50
N VAL A 72 8.62 -2.29 7.73
CA VAL A 72 8.68 -3.40 6.77
C VAL A 72 8.58 -4.75 7.49
N LEU A 73 9.34 -4.95 8.57
CA LEU A 73 9.31 -6.21 9.32
C LEU A 73 7.98 -6.43 10.04
N GLY A 74 7.38 -5.37 10.60
CA GLY A 74 6.09 -5.45 11.28
C GLY A 74 4.94 -5.78 10.31
N GLN A 75 4.88 -5.10 9.17
CA GLN A 75 3.89 -5.41 8.13
C GLN A 75 4.09 -6.82 7.58
N PHE A 76 5.33 -7.22 7.29
CA PHE A 76 5.65 -8.58 6.87
C PHE A 76 5.21 -9.63 7.90
N ALA A 77 5.43 -9.38 9.19
CA ALA A 77 5.00 -10.28 10.25
C ALA A 77 3.48 -10.46 10.26
N ILE A 78 2.70 -9.39 10.09
CA ILE A 78 1.23 -9.47 9.98
C ILE A 78 0.84 -10.32 8.76
N HIS A 79 1.41 -10.05 7.60
CA HIS A 79 1.13 -10.79 6.37
C HIS A 79 1.42 -12.29 6.49
N ILE A 80 2.53 -12.65 7.16
CA ILE A 80 2.88 -14.05 7.38
C ILE A 80 1.98 -14.70 8.43
N VAL A 81 1.66 -14.01 9.52
CA VAL A 81 0.75 -14.55 10.55
C VAL A 81 -0.63 -14.82 9.97
N THR A 82 -1.18 -13.91 9.15
CA THR A 82 -2.48 -14.11 8.50
C THR A 82 -2.43 -15.25 7.49
N LEU A 83 -1.36 -15.40 6.71
CA LEU A 83 -1.15 -16.53 5.79
C LEU A 83 -1.03 -17.87 6.51
N ILE A 84 -0.23 -17.94 7.59
CA ILE A 84 -0.06 -19.16 8.39
C ILE A 84 -1.39 -19.55 9.02
N TYR A 85 -2.10 -18.59 9.63
CA TYR A 85 -3.41 -18.84 10.22
C TYR A 85 -4.39 -19.38 9.17
N LEU A 86 -4.47 -18.75 8.00
CA LEU A 86 -5.36 -19.17 6.92
C LEU A 86 -5.01 -20.58 6.40
N SER A 87 -3.73 -20.86 6.15
CA SER A 87 -3.27 -22.18 5.69
C SER A 87 -3.60 -23.27 6.71
N ASN A 88 -3.37 -23.01 8.00
CA ASN A 88 -3.71 -23.96 9.06
C ASN A 88 -5.22 -24.16 9.21
N TYR A 89 -6.00 -23.08 9.08
CA TYR A 89 -7.45 -23.17 9.14
C TYR A 89 -8.01 -24.01 7.98
N VAL A 90 -7.55 -23.76 6.76
CA VAL A 90 -7.95 -24.57 5.59
C VAL A 90 -7.57 -26.04 5.79
N GLN A 91 -6.36 -26.33 6.27
CA GLN A 91 -5.93 -27.71 6.54
C GLN A 91 -6.80 -28.45 7.57
N SER A 92 -7.40 -27.71 8.52
CA SER A 92 -8.29 -28.31 9.51
C SER A 92 -9.64 -28.72 8.93
N ILE A 93 -10.05 -28.11 7.82
CA ILE A 93 -11.31 -28.39 7.10
C ILE A 93 -11.07 -29.39 5.97
N GLU A 94 -10.00 -29.18 5.21
CA GLU A 94 -9.60 -29.97 4.05
C GLU A 94 -8.13 -30.39 4.24
N PRO A 95 -7.90 -31.59 4.81
CA PRO A 95 -6.55 -32.11 5.02
C PRO A 95 -5.76 -32.23 3.72
N ARG A 96 -4.46 -31.95 3.80
CA ARG A 96 -3.56 -32.05 2.64
C ARG A 96 -3.48 -33.48 2.11
N ALA A 97 -3.31 -33.59 0.80
CA ALA A 97 -2.97 -34.86 0.16
C ALA A 97 -1.63 -35.40 0.69
N GLU A 98 -1.53 -36.71 0.89
CA GLU A 98 -0.30 -37.38 1.37
C GLU A 98 0.90 -37.21 0.41
N LYS A 99 0.63 -36.98 -0.88
CA LYS A 99 1.65 -36.76 -1.91
C LYS A 99 1.32 -35.49 -2.68
N ILE A 100 2.25 -34.54 -2.64
CA ILE A 100 2.17 -33.27 -3.36
C ILE A 100 2.98 -33.41 -4.65
N ASP A 101 2.32 -33.26 -5.80
CA ASP A 101 2.98 -33.19 -7.10
C ASP A 101 3.36 -31.73 -7.43
N LEU A 102 4.63 -31.41 -7.25
CA LEU A 102 5.18 -30.08 -7.53
C LEU A 102 5.25 -29.76 -9.03
N GLU A 103 5.26 -30.77 -9.91
CA GLU A 103 5.36 -30.61 -11.36
C GLU A 103 4.01 -30.74 -12.09
N GLY A 104 2.95 -31.16 -11.41
CA GLY A 104 1.61 -31.28 -11.98
C GLY A 104 0.99 -29.95 -12.48
N GLU A 105 -0.12 -30.05 -13.19
CA GLU A 105 -0.86 -28.89 -13.68
C GLU A 105 -1.62 -28.15 -12.56
N PHE A 106 -2.08 -26.92 -12.85
CA PHE A 106 -2.90 -26.17 -11.90
C PHE A 106 -4.26 -26.84 -11.69
N GLU A 107 -4.61 -27.11 -10.42
CA GLU A 107 -5.93 -27.58 -10.01
C GLU A 107 -6.55 -26.63 -8.96
N PRO A 108 -7.83 -26.23 -9.12
CA PRO A 108 -8.52 -25.42 -8.13
C PRO A 108 -8.64 -26.13 -6.78
N SER A 109 -8.27 -25.45 -5.70
CA SER A 109 -8.44 -25.93 -4.33
C SER A 109 -8.88 -24.80 -3.41
N LEU A 110 -9.45 -25.15 -2.25
CA LEU A 110 -9.80 -24.17 -1.21
C LEU A 110 -8.56 -23.41 -0.76
N LEU A 111 -7.44 -24.10 -0.56
CA LEU A 111 -6.17 -23.51 -0.16
C LEU A 111 -5.63 -22.53 -1.21
N ASN A 112 -5.64 -22.90 -2.49
CA ASN A 112 -5.26 -21.98 -3.58
C ASN A 112 -6.13 -20.71 -3.56
N SER A 113 -7.46 -20.89 -3.53
CA SER A 113 -8.42 -19.79 -3.61
C SER A 113 -8.24 -18.81 -2.45
N ALA A 114 -8.07 -19.34 -1.23
CA ALA A 114 -7.88 -18.58 -0.02
C ALA A 114 -6.54 -17.83 -0.02
N VAL A 115 -5.45 -18.52 -0.32
CA VAL A 115 -4.11 -17.93 -0.38
C VAL A 115 -4.03 -16.87 -1.46
N TYR A 116 -4.63 -17.10 -2.64
CA TYR A 116 -4.67 -16.12 -3.71
C TYR A 116 -5.36 -14.82 -3.27
N LEU A 117 -6.56 -14.91 -2.70
CA LEU A 117 -7.30 -13.74 -2.24
C LEU A 117 -6.57 -12.99 -1.11
N LEU A 118 -5.93 -13.72 -0.19
CA LEU A 118 -5.15 -13.10 0.87
C LEU A 118 -3.90 -12.41 0.31
N GLN A 119 -3.15 -13.04 -0.60
CA GLN A 119 -2.00 -12.40 -1.24
C GLN A 119 -2.41 -11.19 -2.09
N LEU A 120 -3.55 -11.24 -2.76
CA LEU A 120 -4.06 -10.11 -3.54
C LEU A 120 -4.34 -8.89 -2.65
N ILE A 121 -4.96 -9.08 -1.48
CA ILE A 121 -5.17 -7.97 -0.53
C ILE A 121 -3.86 -7.50 0.10
N GLN A 122 -2.89 -8.39 0.35
CA GLN A 122 -1.57 -8.02 0.87
C GLN A 122 -0.80 -7.14 -0.12
N GLN A 123 -0.90 -7.41 -1.43
CA GLN A 123 -0.34 -6.55 -2.47
C GLN A 123 -1.01 -5.17 -2.47
N ILE A 124 -2.34 -5.11 -2.42
CA ILE A 124 -3.10 -3.85 -2.32
C ILE A 124 -2.67 -3.06 -1.07
N SER A 125 -2.62 -3.73 0.09
CA SER A 125 -2.19 -3.20 1.37
C SER A 125 -0.79 -2.59 1.28
N THR A 126 0.16 -3.34 0.69
CA THR A 126 1.53 -2.91 0.49
C THR A 126 1.61 -1.60 -0.29
N PHE A 127 0.85 -1.44 -1.38
CA PHE A 127 0.82 -0.18 -2.14
C PHE A 127 0.09 0.94 -1.40
N ALA A 128 -1.12 0.67 -0.91
CA ALA A 128 -1.98 1.70 -0.32
C ALA A 128 -1.35 2.33 0.93
N ILE A 129 -0.75 1.52 1.79
CA ILE A 129 -0.18 1.95 3.08
C ILE A 129 1.20 2.57 2.89
N ASN A 130 2.03 2.00 2.02
CA ASN A 130 3.42 2.44 1.86
C ASN A 130 3.63 3.47 0.75
N TYR A 131 2.57 3.88 0.05
CA TYR A 131 2.62 5.00 -0.87
C TYR A 131 2.86 6.31 -0.11
N GLN A 132 4.02 6.92 -0.36
CA GLN A 132 4.38 8.20 0.24
C GLN A 132 3.92 9.34 -0.68
N GLY A 133 2.74 9.90 -0.41
CA GLY A 133 2.22 11.06 -1.14
C GLY A 133 2.69 12.39 -0.56
N ARG A 134 1.72 13.19 -0.08
CA ARG A 134 1.95 14.47 0.57
C ARG A 134 2.80 14.30 1.84
N PRO A 135 3.69 15.26 2.17
CA PRO A 135 3.82 16.60 1.57
C PRO A 135 4.78 16.70 0.38
N PHE A 136 5.33 15.60 -0.14
CA PHE A 136 6.39 15.65 -1.16
C PHE A 136 5.88 15.50 -2.60
N ARG A 137 4.81 14.75 -2.79
CA ARG A 137 4.19 14.48 -4.08
C ARG A 137 2.68 14.39 -3.95
N GLU A 138 2.00 14.26 -5.09
CA GLU A 138 0.56 13.98 -5.15
C GLU A 138 0.16 12.82 -4.22
N GLY A 139 -0.97 12.97 -3.54
CA GLY A 139 -1.57 11.91 -2.75
C GLY A 139 -2.08 10.76 -3.60
N ILE A 140 -2.40 9.64 -2.95
CA ILE A 140 -2.95 8.44 -3.61
C ILE A 140 -4.23 8.77 -4.39
N SER A 141 -5.11 9.60 -3.83
CA SER A 141 -6.37 10.04 -4.46
C SER A 141 -6.18 11.00 -5.63
N GLU A 142 -5.04 11.69 -5.70
CA GLU A 142 -4.70 12.62 -6.79
C GLU A 142 -4.10 11.83 -7.97
N ASN A 143 -3.44 10.70 -7.68
CA ASN A 143 -2.95 9.77 -8.68
C ASN A 143 -4.08 8.85 -9.19
N ARG A 144 -4.79 9.30 -10.23
CA ARG A 144 -5.94 8.56 -10.79
C ARG A 144 -5.63 7.11 -11.16
N GLY A 145 -4.46 6.83 -11.73
CA GLY A 145 -4.07 5.48 -12.15
C GLY A 145 -3.94 4.54 -10.96
N MET A 146 -3.22 4.96 -9.93
CA MET A 146 -3.06 4.16 -8.71
C MET A 146 -4.36 4.06 -7.92
N TYR A 147 -5.11 5.16 -7.78
CA TYR A 147 -6.38 5.17 -7.04
C TYR A 147 -7.38 4.19 -7.63
N TRP A 148 -7.70 4.32 -8.93
CA TRP A 148 -8.68 3.45 -9.58
C TRP A 148 -8.19 2.01 -9.71
N GLY A 149 -6.88 1.81 -9.91
CA GLY A 149 -6.28 0.47 -9.91
C GLY A 149 -6.50 -0.25 -8.57
N LEU A 150 -6.19 0.40 -7.45
CA LEU A 150 -6.38 -0.18 -6.13
C LEU A 150 -7.86 -0.39 -5.80
N ILE A 151 -8.74 0.57 -6.12
CA ILE A 151 -10.18 0.44 -5.88
C ILE A 151 -10.77 -0.72 -6.68
N LEU A 152 -10.45 -0.83 -7.97
CA LEU A 152 -10.97 -1.89 -8.84
C LEU A 152 -10.55 -3.27 -8.34
N VAL A 153 -9.26 -3.47 -8.07
CA VAL A 153 -8.76 -4.78 -7.65
C VAL A 153 -9.20 -5.12 -6.22
N SER A 154 -9.36 -4.12 -5.34
CA SER A 154 -10.01 -4.33 -4.04
C SER A 154 -11.45 -4.80 -4.22
N GLY A 155 -12.22 -4.16 -5.12
CA GLY A 155 -13.59 -4.56 -5.44
C GLY A 155 -13.66 -6.00 -5.94
N VAL A 156 -12.75 -6.41 -6.85
CA VAL A 156 -12.63 -7.80 -7.31
C VAL A 156 -12.33 -8.74 -6.13
N ALA A 157 -11.33 -8.42 -5.30
CA ALA A 157 -10.94 -9.26 -4.17
C ALA A 157 -12.07 -9.46 -3.17
N PHE A 158 -12.76 -8.39 -2.78
CA PHE A 158 -13.88 -8.47 -1.85
C PHE A 158 -15.09 -9.19 -2.47
N SER A 159 -15.42 -8.90 -3.73
CA SER A 159 -16.45 -9.62 -4.49
C SER A 159 -16.18 -11.13 -4.51
N CYS A 160 -14.93 -11.53 -4.70
CA CYS A 160 -14.54 -12.93 -4.69
C CYS A 160 -14.65 -13.56 -3.30
N SER A 161 -14.21 -12.85 -2.25
CA SER A 161 -14.26 -13.35 -0.87
C SER A 161 -15.69 -13.56 -0.36
N THR A 162 -16.64 -12.72 -0.78
CA THR A 162 -18.05 -12.81 -0.39
C THR A 162 -18.90 -13.60 -1.39
N GLU A 163 -18.33 -13.95 -2.55
CA GLU A 163 -19.04 -14.51 -3.71
C GLU A 163 -20.23 -13.66 -4.15
N PHE A 164 -20.08 -12.34 -4.14
CA PHE A 164 -21.15 -11.42 -4.53
C PHE A 164 -21.45 -11.47 -6.04
N ILE A 165 -20.42 -11.73 -6.85
CA ILE A 165 -20.50 -11.95 -8.30
C ILE A 165 -19.83 -13.30 -8.62
N PRO A 166 -20.59 -14.41 -8.57
CA PRO A 166 -20.06 -15.76 -8.74
C PRO A 166 -19.31 -15.98 -10.07
N GLU A 167 -19.70 -15.27 -11.13
CA GLU A 167 -19.07 -15.37 -12.44
C GLU A 167 -17.60 -14.93 -12.43
N ILE A 168 -17.22 -14.03 -11.51
CA ILE A 168 -15.82 -13.63 -11.32
C ILE A 168 -15.04 -14.77 -10.67
N ASN A 169 -15.63 -15.44 -9.67
CA ASN A 169 -15.02 -16.57 -8.97
C ASN A 169 -14.75 -17.73 -9.94
N GLU A 170 -15.73 -18.07 -10.79
CA GLU A 170 -15.59 -19.11 -11.79
C GLU A 170 -14.45 -18.80 -12.79
N ARG A 171 -14.38 -17.56 -13.28
CA ARG A 171 -13.29 -17.12 -14.19
C ARG A 171 -11.92 -17.17 -13.54
N LEU A 172 -11.84 -16.91 -12.24
CA LEU A 172 -10.60 -17.01 -11.46
C LEU A 172 -10.34 -18.42 -10.94
N LYS A 173 -11.19 -19.38 -11.30
CA LYS A 173 -11.14 -20.78 -10.85
C LYS A 173 -11.05 -20.87 -9.33
N LEU A 174 -11.82 -20.05 -8.62
CA LEU A 174 -11.94 -20.10 -7.17
C LEU A 174 -12.98 -21.16 -6.78
N VAL A 175 -12.61 -22.00 -5.81
CA VAL A 175 -13.51 -23.02 -5.26
C VAL A 175 -14.60 -22.35 -4.41
N PRO A 176 -15.86 -22.84 -4.46
CA PRO A 176 -16.94 -22.26 -3.68
C PRO A 176 -16.68 -22.35 -2.17
N PHE A 177 -16.97 -21.26 -1.46
CA PHE A 177 -16.75 -21.15 -0.02
C PHE A 177 -18.01 -21.48 0.78
N SER A 178 -17.83 -22.16 1.92
CA SER A 178 -18.90 -22.23 2.92
C SER A 178 -19.18 -20.85 3.50
N THR A 179 -20.41 -20.60 3.98
CA THR A 179 -20.78 -19.30 4.54
C THR A 179 -19.86 -18.89 5.69
N GLU A 180 -19.47 -19.83 6.56
CA GLU A 180 -18.52 -19.59 7.63
C GLU A 180 -17.14 -19.21 7.09
N PHE A 181 -16.66 -19.93 6.07
CA PHE A 181 -15.37 -19.65 5.45
C PHE A 181 -15.32 -18.25 4.81
N LYS A 182 -16.42 -17.79 4.19
CA LYS A 182 -16.51 -16.42 3.65
C LYS A 182 -16.25 -15.37 4.72
N PHE A 183 -16.88 -15.49 5.89
CA PHE A 183 -16.68 -14.54 6.99
C PHE A 183 -15.24 -14.55 7.50
N ILE A 184 -14.63 -15.73 7.62
CA ILE A 184 -13.24 -15.85 8.07
C ILE A 184 -12.28 -15.26 7.03
N MET A 185 -12.49 -15.58 5.75
CA MET A 185 -11.67 -15.09 4.65
C MET A 185 -11.74 -13.55 4.57
N THR A 186 -12.95 -12.98 4.48
CA THR A 186 -13.13 -11.53 4.43
C THR A 186 -12.63 -10.85 5.71
N GLY A 187 -12.85 -11.47 6.87
CA GLY A 187 -12.34 -10.97 8.16
C GLY A 187 -10.81 -10.90 8.20
N LEU A 188 -10.12 -11.95 7.74
CA LEU A 188 -8.66 -11.98 7.67
C LEU A 188 -8.11 -10.94 6.70
N MET A 189 -8.75 -10.73 5.55
CA MET A 189 -8.36 -9.68 4.61
C MET A 189 -8.42 -8.29 5.24
N VAL A 190 -9.46 -8.02 6.03
CA VAL A 190 -9.61 -6.74 6.76
C VAL A 190 -8.59 -6.63 7.88
N VAL A 191 -8.40 -7.69 8.67
CA VAL A 191 -7.43 -7.73 9.78
C VAL A 191 -6.00 -7.51 9.27
N ASP A 192 -5.63 -8.12 8.15
CA ASP A 192 -4.32 -7.93 7.51
C ASP A 192 -4.11 -6.46 7.14
N PHE A 193 -5.04 -5.87 6.39
CA PHE A 193 -4.95 -4.49 5.94
C PHE A 193 -4.90 -3.50 7.12
N VAL A 194 -5.84 -3.63 8.06
CA VAL A 194 -5.93 -2.74 9.24
C VAL A 194 -4.70 -2.92 10.13
N GLY A 195 -4.26 -4.16 10.35
CA GLY A 195 -3.07 -4.45 11.13
C GLY A 195 -1.82 -3.78 10.56
N CYS A 196 -1.58 -3.93 9.25
CA CYS A 196 -0.47 -3.26 8.57
C CYS A 196 -0.58 -1.73 8.65
N TYR A 197 -1.80 -1.19 8.54
CA TYR A 197 -2.05 0.24 8.65
C TYR A 197 -1.70 0.75 10.05
N VAL A 198 -2.14 0.06 11.10
CA VAL A 198 -1.84 0.43 12.49
C VAL A 198 -0.33 0.37 12.74
N ILE A 199 0.37 -0.69 12.30
CA ILE A 199 1.83 -0.78 12.45
C ILE A 199 2.53 0.41 11.78
N GLU A 200 2.16 0.73 10.54
CA GLU A 200 2.77 1.83 9.81
C GLU A 200 2.54 3.17 10.53
N VAL A 201 1.30 3.44 10.97
CA VAL A 201 0.94 4.68 11.66
C VAL A 201 1.68 4.81 12.99
N VAL A 202 1.68 3.75 13.80
CA VAL A 202 2.33 3.75 15.13
C VAL A 202 3.84 3.94 14.99
N LEU A 203 4.50 3.17 14.12
CA LEU A 203 5.95 3.30 13.95
C LEU A 203 6.35 4.63 13.30
N LYS A 204 5.54 5.15 12.38
CA LYS A 204 5.75 6.49 11.85
C LYS A 204 5.65 7.53 12.96
N TYR A 205 4.61 7.47 13.79
CA TYR A 205 4.42 8.41 14.89
C TYR A 205 5.57 8.36 15.91
N LEU A 206 6.02 7.17 16.29
CA LEU A 206 7.04 6.99 17.33
C LEU A 206 8.48 7.22 16.83
N TYR A 207 8.79 6.88 15.58
CA TYR A 207 10.18 6.76 15.11
C TYR A 207 10.50 7.53 13.83
N SER A 208 9.54 8.22 13.19
CA SER A 208 9.86 9.02 12.01
C SER A 208 10.56 10.32 12.40
N ASP A 209 11.73 10.57 11.80
CA ASP A 209 12.43 11.84 11.96
C ASP A 209 12.27 12.68 10.68
N PHE A 210 11.39 13.67 10.74
CA PHE A 210 11.18 14.63 9.66
C PHE A 210 11.82 16.00 9.94
N ARG A 211 12.61 16.12 11.02
CA ARG A 211 13.16 17.40 11.47
C ARG A 211 14.18 17.95 10.47
N PRO A 212 14.25 19.29 10.32
CA PRO A 212 15.32 19.92 9.57
C PRO A 212 16.66 19.69 10.27
N LYS A 213 17.74 19.49 9.51
CA LYS A 213 19.12 19.52 10.07
C LYS A 213 19.34 20.83 10.82
N ASP A 214 20.14 20.78 11.88
CA ASP A 214 20.45 21.93 12.74
C ASP A 214 20.94 23.16 11.96
N ILE A 215 21.72 22.95 10.88
CA ILE A 215 22.20 24.03 9.99
C ILE A 215 21.09 24.81 9.27
N ALA A 216 19.87 24.26 9.17
CA ALA A 216 18.73 24.92 8.56
C ALA A 216 17.84 25.64 9.58
N VAL A 217 18.14 25.51 10.88
CA VAL A 217 17.52 26.31 11.92
C VAL A 217 18.06 27.73 11.78
N ARG A 218 17.18 28.66 11.38
CA ARG A 218 17.55 30.07 11.23
C ARG A 218 17.78 30.67 12.60
N ARG A 219 18.83 31.49 12.70
CA ARG A 219 19.11 32.29 13.90
C ARG A 219 18.09 33.42 14.03
N ASP A 220 17.89 33.94 15.24
CA ASP A 220 16.88 34.97 15.53
C ASP A 220 17.07 36.26 14.72
N ASP A 221 18.32 36.63 14.42
CA ASP A 221 18.67 37.76 13.56
C ASP A 221 18.17 37.56 12.11
N GLN A 222 18.33 36.34 11.58
CA GLN A 222 17.88 35.97 10.24
C GLN A 222 16.36 35.92 10.14
N LEU A 223 15.68 35.44 11.19
CA LEU A 223 14.21 35.41 11.25
C LEU A 223 13.64 36.84 11.25
N ARG A 224 14.17 37.73 12.09
CA ARG A 224 13.75 39.15 12.13
C ARG A 224 13.98 39.85 10.79
N ALA A 225 15.11 39.58 10.12
CA ALA A 225 15.39 40.14 8.81
C ALA A 225 14.38 39.65 7.75
N GLU A 226 14.04 38.36 7.75
CA GLU A 226 13.02 37.81 6.84
C GLU A 226 11.63 38.37 7.12
N ASP A 227 11.21 38.46 8.38
CA ASP A 227 9.91 39.00 8.77
C ASP A 227 9.79 40.47 8.34
N SER A 228 10.87 41.25 8.51
CA SER A 228 10.92 42.64 8.02
C SER A 228 10.78 42.74 6.49
N ARG A 229 11.36 41.78 5.75
CA ARG A 229 11.24 41.72 4.28
C ARG A 229 9.82 41.34 3.85
N LYS A 230 9.24 40.30 4.46
CA LYS A 230 7.86 39.87 4.19
C LYS A 230 6.84 40.97 4.51
N ALA A 231 7.04 41.72 5.58
CA ALA A 231 6.19 42.86 5.92
C ALA A 231 6.25 43.97 4.86
N LYS A 232 7.45 44.25 4.31
CA LYS A 232 7.60 45.19 3.18
C LYS A 232 6.92 44.68 1.92
N GLU A 233 7.19 43.44 1.51
CA GLU A 233 6.58 42.83 0.32
C GLU A 233 5.04 42.79 0.42
N ALA A 234 4.49 42.48 1.61
CA ALA A 234 3.05 42.51 1.85
C ALA A 234 2.47 43.93 1.77
N TYR A 235 3.18 44.92 2.31
CA TYR A 235 2.78 46.32 2.23
C TYR A 235 2.78 46.84 0.78
N GLU A 236 3.85 46.57 0.03
CA GLU A 236 3.97 46.93 -1.40
C GLU A 236 2.85 46.30 -2.23
N LYS A 237 2.52 45.03 -1.97
CA LYS A 237 1.43 44.33 -2.65
C LYS A 237 0.05 44.95 -2.36
N ILE A 238 -0.20 45.36 -1.12
CA ILE A 238 -1.43 46.10 -0.75
C ILE A 238 -1.49 47.47 -1.45
N GLU A 239 -0.35 48.14 -1.61
CA GLU A 239 -0.28 49.44 -2.28
C GLU A 239 -0.51 49.31 -3.80
N ASP A 240 0.05 48.29 -4.43
CA ASP A 240 -0.16 47.97 -5.84
C ASP A 240 -1.63 47.59 -6.10
N ASP A 241 -2.23 46.75 -5.25
CA ASP A 241 -3.64 46.40 -5.34
C ASP A 241 -4.54 47.64 -5.22
N LYS A 242 -4.19 48.59 -4.33
CA LYS A 242 -4.92 49.88 -4.22
C LYS A 242 -4.79 50.75 -5.48
N LYS A 243 -3.61 50.80 -6.10
CA LYS A 243 -3.39 51.54 -7.36
C LYS A 243 -4.15 50.93 -8.54
N ILE A 244 -4.25 49.60 -8.58
CA ILE A 244 -5.04 48.89 -9.60
C ILE A 244 -6.53 49.22 -9.42
N VAL A 245 -7.05 49.21 -8.18
CA VAL A 245 -8.44 49.57 -7.90
C VAL A 245 -8.72 51.05 -8.21
N SER A 246 -7.80 51.97 -7.91
CA SER A 246 -8.00 53.39 -8.24
C SER A 246 -7.97 53.67 -9.75
N ASN A 247 -7.19 52.91 -10.52
CA ASN A 247 -7.06 53.10 -11.96
C ASN A 247 -8.12 52.35 -12.80
N GLY A 248 -8.85 51.40 -12.20
CA GLY A 248 -9.93 50.64 -12.85
C GLY A 248 -11.34 51.25 -12.70
N VAL A 249 -11.46 52.41 -12.04
CA VAL A 249 -12.73 53.15 -11.82
C VAL A 249 -12.79 54.41 -12.72
N ALA A 250 -11.94 54.51 -13.73
CA ALA A 250 -11.97 55.57 -14.75
C ALA A 250 -12.65 55.10 -16.04
#